data_AF-A0A814JH13-F1
#
_entry.id   AF-A0A814JH13-F1
#
_cell.length_a   1.000
_cell.length_b   1.000
_cell.length_c   1.000
_cell.angle_alpha   90.00
_cell.angle_beta   90.00
_cell.angle_gamma   90.00
#
_symmetry.space_group_name_H-M   'P 1'
#
loop_
_entity.id
_entity.type
_entity.pdbx_description
1 polymer ?
#
loop_
_entity_poly.entity_id
_entity_poly.type
_entity_poly.pdbx_seq_one_letter_code
_entity_poly.pdbx_strand_id
1 'polypeptide(L)'
;MSKPPGSPIKISDEKLDRFSFVRAYQTSAQQSRTTTQDQIKNVPSGSSATKSKCSVSRCIGLELLILLLLLVLAALIIPIVVIVLACSVTYSQTLTYGVAPTTQCTAWSAFATSLTCSSYSLMRMYGSNDPTGITVDSSSVATALALALRYNFTYGTTYNGLTWKVGACGPGSYEISATGTICSCPTGYTIRPCIGSSSWGGINSATCGAATQIVSLHFE
;
A
#
# COMPACT_ATOMS: atom_id res chain seq x y z
N MET A 1 -4.31 -16.98 -52.07
CA MET A 1 -5.60 -17.30 -51.44
C MET A 1 -5.77 -16.40 -50.23
N SER A 2 -6.58 -15.35 -50.37
CA SER A 2 -6.71 -14.25 -49.42
C SER A 2 -7.73 -14.62 -48.33
N LYS A 3 -7.31 -14.54 -47.06
CA LYS A 3 -8.14 -14.86 -45.88
C LYS A 3 -9.15 -13.73 -45.63
N PRO A 4 -10.44 -14.01 -45.42
CA PRO A 4 -11.44 -12.97 -45.15
C PRO A 4 -11.30 -12.38 -43.73
N PRO A 5 -11.64 -11.09 -43.53
CA PRO A 5 -11.60 -10.44 -42.22
C PRO A 5 -12.70 -10.97 -41.29
N GLY A 6 -12.28 -11.50 -40.14
CA GLY A 6 -13.16 -12.10 -39.14
C GLY A 6 -13.65 -11.10 -38.08
N SER A 7 -14.98 -11.04 -37.99
CA SER A 7 -15.94 -10.51 -37.01
C SER A 7 -15.48 -9.78 -35.73
N PRO A 8 -16.23 -8.73 -35.31
CA PRO A 8 -15.99 -8.01 -34.06
C PRO A 8 -16.25 -8.88 -32.82
N ILE A 9 -15.29 -8.82 -31.90
CA ILE A 9 -15.36 -9.45 -30.57
C ILE A 9 -16.44 -8.73 -29.74
N LYS A 10 -17.53 -9.43 -29.41
CA LYS A 10 -18.49 -8.97 -28.41
C LYS A 10 -17.88 -9.18 -27.02
N ILE A 11 -17.49 -8.10 -26.36
CA ILE A 11 -17.14 -8.11 -24.94
C ILE A 11 -18.46 -8.14 -24.16
N SER A 12 -18.69 -9.18 -23.37
CA SER A 12 -19.85 -9.29 -22.50
C SER A 12 -19.79 -8.26 -21.36
N ASP A 13 -20.93 -7.65 -21.07
CA ASP A 13 -21.12 -6.52 -20.13
C ASP A 13 -20.76 -6.81 -18.66
N GLU A 14 -20.39 -8.04 -18.32
CA GLU A 14 -20.03 -8.43 -16.94
C GLU A 14 -18.68 -7.85 -16.47
N LYS A 15 -17.85 -7.32 -17.38
CA LYS A 15 -16.57 -6.67 -17.05
C LYS A 15 -16.66 -5.18 -16.71
N LEU A 16 -17.81 -4.54 -16.94
CA LEU A 16 -17.98 -3.10 -16.69
C LEU A 16 -18.31 -2.78 -15.23
N ASP A 17 -18.76 -3.74 -14.43
CA ASP A 17 -19.13 -3.51 -13.03
C ASP A 17 -17.94 -3.53 -12.04
N ARG A 18 -16.72 -3.82 -12.53
CA ARG A 18 -15.49 -3.72 -11.73
C ARG A 18 -14.84 -2.34 -11.78
N PHE A 19 -15.21 -1.50 -12.74
CA PHE A 19 -14.70 -0.13 -12.87
C PHE A 19 -15.49 0.90 -12.04
N SER A 20 -16.71 0.58 -11.61
CA SER A 20 -17.54 1.43 -10.74
C SER A 20 -16.97 1.54 -9.32
N PHE A 21 -16.31 0.50 -8.82
CA PHE A 21 -15.72 0.48 -7.47
C PHE A 21 -14.51 1.42 -7.31
N VAL A 22 -13.69 1.60 -8.35
CA VAL A 22 -12.52 2.49 -8.29
C VAL A 22 -12.94 3.97 -8.28
N ARG A 23 -14.05 4.30 -8.96
CA ARG A 23 -14.57 5.69 -8.99
C ARG A 23 -15.27 6.08 -7.68
N ALA A 24 -15.84 5.12 -6.95
CA ALA A 24 -16.46 5.37 -5.64
C ALA A 24 -15.44 5.65 -4.51
N TYR A 25 -14.19 5.17 -4.63
CA TYR A 25 -13.15 5.39 -3.63
C TYR A 25 -12.54 6.80 -3.70
N GLN A 26 -12.52 7.45 -4.88
CA GLN A 26 -11.93 8.78 -5.02
C GLN A 26 -12.81 9.91 -4.46
N THR A 27 -14.13 9.69 -4.35
CA THR A 27 -15.07 10.71 -3.85
C THR A 27 -15.22 10.74 -2.33
N SER A 28 -14.89 9.67 -1.60
CA SER A 28 -15.04 9.63 -0.14
C SER A 28 -13.85 10.25 0.63
N ALA A 29 -12.67 10.35 0.01
CA ALA A 29 -11.47 10.90 0.65
C ALA A 29 -11.43 12.45 0.73
N GLN A 30 -12.30 13.16 0.00
CA GLN A 30 -12.35 14.63 -0.02
C GLN A 30 -13.35 15.22 1.00
N GLN A 31 -14.23 14.44 1.62
CA GLN A 31 -15.35 14.96 2.41
C GLN A 31 -15.11 14.97 3.94
N SER A 32 -13.93 14.54 4.41
CA SER A 32 -13.64 14.40 5.85
C SER A 32 -12.70 15.49 6.42
N ARG A 33 -12.45 16.60 5.70
CA ARG A 33 -11.49 17.65 6.13
C ARG A 33 -12.06 19.05 6.36
N THR A 34 -13.37 19.23 6.51
CA THR A 34 -13.97 20.57 6.65
C THR A 34 -14.89 20.78 7.86
N THR A 35 -14.70 20.07 8.97
CA THR A 35 -15.59 20.28 10.13
C THR A 35 -14.92 20.14 11.50
N THR A 36 -13.73 20.71 11.74
CA THR A 36 -13.28 20.93 13.14
C THR A 36 -12.22 22.03 13.25
N GLN A 37 -12.54 23.28 12.90
CA GLN A 37 -11.63 24.39 13.20
C GLN A 37 -12.32 25.72 13.50
N ASP A 38 -13.44 25.69 14.22
CA ASP A 38 -14.05 26.93 14.74
C ASP A 38 -14.81 26.63 16.04
N GLN A 39 -14.11 26.46 17.16
CA GLN A 39 -14.62 26.71 18.53
C GLN A 39 -13.44 26.80 19.52
N ILE A 40 -12.66 27.88 19.48
CA ILE A 40 -11.86 28.31 20.63
C ILE A 40 -12.15 29.80 20.86
N LYS A 41 -13.20 30.06 21.65
CA LYS A 41 -13.53 31.38 22.19
C LYS A 41 -13.48 31.33 23.71
N ASN A 42 -12.67 32.23 24.27
CA ASN A 42 -12.78 32.88 25.57
C ASN A 42 -12.64 32.02 26.85
N VAL A 43 -11.49 32.18 27.53
CA VAL A 43 -11.34 31.87 28.96
C VAL A 43 -10.97 33.16 29.70
N PRO A 44 -11.72 33.60 30.73
CA PRO A 44 -11.37 34.76 31.54
C PRO A 44 -10.39 34.40 32.67
N SER A 45 -9.49 35.34 32.98
CA SER A 45 -8.63 35.33 34.16
C SER A 45 -9.42 35.64 35.44
N GLY A 46 -9.24 34.87 36.51
CA GLY A 46 -9.87 35.12 37.81
C GLY A 46 -9.15 34.44 38.97
N SER A 47 -8.79 35.25 39.95
CA SER A 47 -7.89 35.02 41.10
C SER A 47 -8.35 34.06 42.21
N SER A 48 -7.37 33.76 43.06
CA SER A 48 -7.40 33.83 44.54
C SER A 48 -7.42 32.52 45.33
N ALA A 49 -6.37 32.41 46.14
CA ALA A 49 -6.05 31.34 47.05
C ALA A 49 -6.79 31.48 48.39
N THR A 50 -7.32 30.37 48.89
CA THR A 50 -7.65 30.20 50.31
C THR A 50 -7.19 28.83 50.79
N LYS A 51 -6.29 28.82 51.79
CA LYS A 51 -5.82 27.63 52.51
C LYS A 51 -6.94 27.06 53.36
N SER A 52 -7.38 25.84 53.06
CA SER A 52 -8.33 25.07 53.87
C SER A 52 -7.61 23.90 54.56
N LYS A 53 -7.83 23.76 55.87
CA LYS A 53 -7.25 22.72 56.72
C LYS A 53 -7.88 21.37 56.39
N CYS A 54 -7.04 20.39 56.07
CA CYS A 54 -7.46 19.05 55.68
C CYS A 54 -7.84 18.21 56.92
N SER A 55 -9.11 17.84 57.01
CA SER A 55 -9.64 16.87 57.97
C SER A 55 -9.34 15.46 57.47
N VAL A 56 -8.63 14.67 58.28
CA VAL A 56 -8.04 13.36 57.92
C VAL A 56 -9.09 12.32 57.48
N SER A 57 -10.37 12.52 57.83
CA SER A 57 -11.48 11.64 57.42
C SER A 57 -11.91 11.82 55.96
N ARG A 58 -11.41 12.83 55.23
CA ARG A 58 -11.74 13.09 53.81
C ARG A 58 -10.67 12.60 52.82
N CYS A 59 -9.56 12.04 53.30
CA CYS A 59 -8.45 11.64 52.42
C CYS A 59 -8.69 10.30 51.68
N ILE A 60 -9.48 9.39 52.26
CA ILE A 60 -9.74 8.06 51.65
C ILE A 60 -10.66 8.18 50.41
N GLY A 61 -11.62 9.11 50.44
CA GLY A 61 -12.53 9.33 49.31
C GLY A 61 -11.87 9.93 48.08
N LEU A 62 -10.82 10.75 48.29
CA LEU A 62 -10.09 11.38 47.19
C LEU A 62 -9.17 10.38 46.47
N GLU A 63 -8.47 9.52 47.21
CA GLU A 63 -7.63 8.46 46.64
C GLU A 63 -8.47 7.44 45.85
N LEU A 64 -9.65 7.07 46.36
CA LEU A 64 -10.58 6.19 45.63
C LEU A 64 -11.10 6.85 44.35
N LEU A 65 -11.40 8.15 44.39
CA LEU A 65 -11.86 8.91 43.23
C LEU A 65 -10.76 9.04 42.16
N ILE A 66 -9.51 9.27 42.58
CA ILE A 66 -8.35 9.33 41.68
C ILE A 66 -8.11 7.97 41.01
N LEU A 67 -8.16 6.87 41.76
CA LEU A 67 -8.03 5.52 41.20
C LEU A 67 -9.16 5.17 40.23
N LEU A 68 -10.40 5.58 40.53
CA LEU A 68 -11.54 5.39 39.64
C LEU A 68 -11.41 6.22 38.35
N LEU A 69 -10.94 7.47 38.47
CA LEU A 69 -10.68 8.35 37.33
C LEU A 69 -9.57 7.80 36.43
N LEU A 70 -8.49 7.26 37.01
CA LEU A 70 -7.40 6.63 36.27
C LEU A 70 -7.84 5.34 35.57
N LEU A 71 -8.68 4.53 36.21
CA LEU A 71 -9.28 3.34 35.59
C LEU A 71 -10.22 3.70 34.43
N VAL A 72 -11.02 4.77 34.58
CA VAL A 72 -11.89 5.29 33.50
C VAL A 72 -11.07 5.88 32.35
N LEU A 73 -10.02 6.66 32.64
CA LEU A 73 -9.10 7.16 31.60
C LEU A 73 -8.40 6.02 30.87
N ALA A 74 -7.88 5.02 31.60
CA ALA A 74 -7.26 3.84 30.98
C ALA A 74 -8.27 3.09 30.10
N ALA A 75 -9.49 2.84 30.58
CA ALA A 75 -10.53 2.17 29.80
C ALA A 75 -10.99 2.97 28.56
N LEU A 76 -10.89 4.30 28.58
CA LEU A 76 -11.17 5.17 27.42
C LEU A 76 -10.00 5.28 26.44
N ILE A 77 -8.76 5.24 26.92
CA ILE A 77 -7.55 5.39 26.09
C ILE A 77 -7.13 4.05 25.46
N ILE A 78 -7.33 2.92 26.15
CA ILE A 78 -6.98 1.58 25.66
C ILE A 78 -7.61 1.26 24.29
N PRO A 79 -8.91 1.49 24.01
CA PRO A 79 -9.49 1.23 22.69
C PRO A 79 -9.11 2.27 21.62
N ILE A 80 -8.56 3.44 21.99
CA ILE A 80 -8.07 4.46 21.05
C ILE A 80 -6.65 4.15 20.58
N VAL A 81 -5.83 3.52 21.42
CA VAL A 81 -4.45 3.13 21.10
C VAL A 81 -4.38 1.85 20.27
N VAL A 82 -5.43 1.02 20.32
CA VAL A 82 -5.52 -0.22 19.53
C VAL A 82 -6.26 0.10 18.22
N ILE A 83 -5.70 -0.37 17.09
CA ILE A 83 -6.23 -0.33 15.70
C ILE A 83 -5.78 0.87 14.83
N VAL A 84 -4.48 1.19 14.83
CA VAL A 84 -3.79 1.52 13.57
C VAL A 84 -2.86 0.35 13.26
N LEU A 85 -3.41 -0.75 12.76
CA LEU A 85 -2.58 -1.79 12.16
C LEU A 85 -1.99 -1.21 10.87
N ALA A 86 -0.78 -0.66 10.98
CA ALA A 86 -0.02 -0.22 9.82
C ALA A 86 0.13 -1.43 8.89
N CYS A 87 -0.28 -1.23 7.65
CA CYS A 87 -0.63 -2.31 6.76
C CYS A 87 0.60 -2.69 5.95
N SER A 88 1.54 -3.39 6.59
CA SER A 88 2.88 -3.62 6.06
C SER A 88 3.03 -4.99 5.41
N VAL A 89 3.36 -5.02 4.12
CA VAL A 89 3.51 -6.26 3.34
C VAL A 89 4.75 -6.15 2.45
N THR A 90 5.62 -7.18 2.46
CA THR A 90 6.86 -7.19 1.69
C THR A 90 7.04 -8.47 0.89
N TYR A 91 7.31 -8.33 -0.40
CA TYR A 91 7.95 -9.34 -1.21
C TYR A 91 9.46 -9.10 -1.19
N SER A 92 10.25 -10.14 -0.92
CA SER A 92 11.71 -10.08 -1.04
C SER A 92 12.24 -11.45 -1.38
N GLN A 93 12.88 -11.60 -2.55
CA GLN A 93 13.39 -12.87 -3.03
C GLN A 93 14.72 -12.68 -3.77
N THR A 94 15.61 -13.67 -3.66
CA THR A 94 16.78 -13.78 -4.52
C THR A 94 16.36 -14.36 -5.86
N LEU A 95 16.69 -13.65 -6.94
CA LEU A 95 16.52 -14.11 -8.31
C LEU A 95 17.90 -14.35 -8.94
N THR A 96 18.08 -15.52 -9.55
CA THR A 96 19.38 -16.00 -10.01
C THR A 96 19.51 -15.87 -11.52
N TYR A 97 20.67 -15.39 -11.99
CA TYR A 97 20.99 -15.28 -13.41
C TYR A 97 20.79 -16.63 -14.12
N GLY A 98 20.13 -16.60 -15.28
CA GLY A 98 19.93 -17.79 -16.13
C GLY A 98 18.91 -18.81 -15.58
N VAL A 99 18.27 -18.55 -14.43
CA VAL A 99 17.32 -19.48 -13.80
C VAL A 99 15.89 -18.93 -13.86
N ALA A 100 14.93 -19.78 -14.25
CA ALA A 100 13.52 -19.44 -14.20
C ALA A 100 13.00 -19.48 -12.74
N PRO A 101 12.32 -18.43 -12.22
CA PRO A 101 12.00 -18.32 -10.79
C PRO A 101 10.71 -19.05 -10.39
N THR A 102 10.74 -20.39 -10.33
CA THR A 102 9.54 -21.18 -9.98
C THR A 102 9.07 -20.93 -8.55
N THR A 103 9.97 -21.07 -7.56
CA THR A 103 9.65 -20.80 -6.14
C THR A 103 9.33 -19.33 -5.89
N GLN A 104 10.09 -18.42 -6.52
CA GLN A 104 9.88 -16.98 -6.35
C GLN A 104 8.58 -16.50 -7.02
N CYS A 105 8.10 -17.20 -8.05
CA CYS A 105 6.76 -16.99 -8.60
C CYS A 105 5.66 -17.39 -7.61
N THR A 106 5.78 -18.55 -6.95
CA THR A 106 4.82 -18.93 -5.90
C THR A 106 4.78 -17.89 -4.77
N ALA A 107 5.95 -17.41 -4.33
CA ALA A 107 6.05 -16.35 -3.34
C ALA A 107 5.43 -15.02 -3.83
N TRP A 108 5.58 -14.70 -5.12
CA TRP A 108 4.99 -13.50 -5.73
C TRP A 108 3.47 -13.54 -5.75
N SER A 109 2.90 -14.68 -6.13
CA SER A 109 1.45 -14.89 -6.09
C SER A 109 0.90 -14.80 -4.65
N ALA A 110 1.59 -15.41 -3.67
CA ALA A 110 1.21 -15.28 -2.27
C ALA A 110 1.26 -13.81 -1.80
N PHE A 111 2.34 -13.09 -2.13
CA PHE A 111 2.47 -11.66 -1.85
C PHE A 111 1.32 -10.85 -2.46
N ALA A 112 1.03 -11.01 -3.76
CA ALA A 112 -0.05 -10.28 -4.42
C ALA A 112 -1.41 -10.53 -3.74
N THR A 113 -1.70 -11.77 -3.32
CA THR A 113 -2.94 -12.09 -2.60
C THR A 113 -3.01 -11.49 -1.19
N SER A 114 -1.85 -11.29 -0.54
CA SER A 114 -1.76 -10.74 0.81
C SER A 114 -1.98 -9.22 0.89
N LEU A 115 -2.07 -8.52 -0.26
CA LEU A 115 -2.30 -7.09 -0.33
C LEU A 115 -3.76 -6.72 0.03
N THR A 116 -4.17 -6.98 1.27
CA THR A 116 -5.57 -6.92 1.72
C THR A 116 -6.03 -5.57 2.27
N CYS A 117 -5.10 -4.65 2.47
CA CYS A 117 -5.36 -3.36 3.09
C CYS A 117 -6.28 -2.47 2.26
N SER A 118 -7.08 -1.66 2.94
CA SER A 118 -7.95 -0.66 2.30
C SER A 118 -7.15 0.46 1.65
N SER A 119 -5.99 0.80 2.21
CA SER A 119 -5.07 1.80 1.68
C SER A 119 -3.63 1.48 2.07
N TYR A 120 -2.71 1.85 1.20
CA TYR A 120 -1.27 1.96 1.49
C TYR A 120 -0.87 3.41 1.34
N SER A 121 -0.03 3.89 2.24
CA SER A 121 0.57 5.23 2.22
C SER A 121 1.85 5.29 1.39
N LEU A 122 2.58 4.17 1.32
CA LEU A 122 3.88 4.07 0.67
C LEU A 122 4.02 2.74 -0.09
N MET A 123 4.73 2.80 -1.22
CA MET A 123 5.26 1.64 -1.90
C MET A 123 6.73 1.87 -2.23
N ARG A 124 7.59 0.88 -2.02
CA ARG A 124 9.01 0.96 -2.37
C ARG A 124 9.48 -0.27 -3.12
N MET A 125 10.19 -0.06 -4.23
CA MET A 125 10.83 -1.10 -5.02
C MET A 125 12.35 -0.94 -4.94
N TYR A 126 13.06 -1.95 -4.46
CA TYR A 126 14.49 -1.88 -4.16
C TYR A 126 15.13 -3.28 -4.24
N GLY A 127 16.45 -3.36 -4.12
CA GLY A 127 17.15 -4.64 -4.23
C GLY A 127 18.63 -4.55 -3.88
N SER A 128 19.36 -5.65 -4.05
CA SER A 128 20.80 -5.68 -3.74
C SER A 128 21.65 -4.82 -4.68
N ASN A 129 21.18 -4.59 -5.92
CA ASN A 129 21.87 -3.74 -6.90
C ASN A 129 21.58 -2.24 -6.71
N ASP A 130 20.49 -1.92 -6.02
CA ASP A 130 20.14 -0.56 -5.64
C ASP A 130 19.34 -0.60 -4.32
N PRO A 131 20.05 -0.52 -3.17
CA PRO A 131 19.43 -0.57 -1.86
C PRO A 131 18.57 0.67 -1.56
N THR A 132 18.78 1.78 -2.26
CA THR A 132 17.95 3.00 -2.13
C THR A 132 16.62 2.75 -2.83
N GLY A 133 16.66 2.27 -4.06
CA GLY A 133 15.48 1.96 -4.85
C GLY A 133 14.64 3.18 -5.20
N ILE A 134 13.39 2.94 -5.54
CA ILE A 134 12.39 3.96 -5.91
C ILE A 134 11.16 3.86 -5.01
N THR A 135 10.58 5.01 -4.70
CA THR A 135 9.47 5.13 -3.75
C THR A 135 8.29 5.86 -4.39
N VAL A 136 7.09 5.39 -4.05
CA VAL A 136 5.81 6.06 -4.24
C VAL A 136 5.27 6.40 -2.87
N ASP A 137 5.25 7.68 -2.52
CA ASP A 137 4.75 8.26 -1.26
C ASP A 137 3.35 8.89 -1.42
N SER A 138 2.65 8.51 -2.49
CA SER A 138 1.25 8.88 -2.72
C SER A 138 0.33 7.72 -2.39
N SER A 139 -0.52 7.90 -1.37
CA SER A 139 -1.42 6.84 -0.93
C SER A 139 -2.37 6.36 -2.03
N SER A 140 -2.86 7.26 -2.89
CA SER A 140 -3.74 6.87 -4.00
C SER A 140 -3.02 6.05 -5.06
N VAL A 141 -1.76 6.38 -5.38
CA VAL A 141 -0.96 5.65 -6.38
C VAL A 141 -0.49 4.31 -5.81
N ALA A 142 0.05 4.28 -4.60
CA ALA A 142 0.48 3.04 -3.94
C ALA A 142 -0.70 2.06 -3.80
N THR A 143 -1.85 2.54 -3.33
CA THR A 143 -3.06 1.71 -3.22
C THR A 143 -3.51 1.19 -4.58
N ALA A 144 -3.53 2.02 -5.63
CA ALA A 144 -3.92 1.59 -6.96
C ALA A 144 -2.98 0.51 -7.53
N LEU A 145 -1.66 0.64 -7.31
CA LEU A 145 -0.67 -0.37 -7.70
C LEU A 145 -0.87 -1.69 -6.94
N ALA A 146 -1.11 -1.63 -5.63
CA ALA A 146 -1.38 -2.82 -4.82
C ALA A 146 -2.64 -3.56 -5.26
N LEU A 147 -3.74 -2.82 -5.51
CA LEU A 147 -4.99 -3.41 -5.99
C LEU A 147 -4.83 -4.00 -7.39
N ALA A 148 -4.08 -3.35 -8.28
CA ALA A 148 -3.79 -3.86 -9.62
C ALA A 148 -3.05 -5.19 -9.57
N LEU A 149 -2.04 -5.30 -8.68
CA LEU A 149 -1.32 -6.55 -8.44
C LEU A 149 -2.23 -7.64 -7.86
N ARG A 150 -3.00 -7.31 -6.81
CA ARG A 150 -3.86 -8.29 -6.13
C ARG A 150 -4.95 -8.85 -7.03
N TYR A 151 -5.62 -7.97 -7.77
CA TYR A 151 -6.78 -8.32 -8.58
C TYR A 151 -6.44 -8.63 -10.02
N ASN A 152 -5.16 -8.65 -10.37
CA ASN A 152 -4.71 -9.05 -11.69
C ASN A 152 -5.39 -8.21 -12.79
N PHE A 153 -5.26 -6.89 -12.73
CA PHE A 153 -5.74 -6.00 -13.79
C PHE A 153 -4.67 -5.00 -14.23
N THR A 154 -4.85 -4.44 -15.43
CA THR A 154 -3.91 -3.48 -15.99
C THR A 154 -4.11 -2.10 -15.37
N TYR A 155 -3.04 -1.56 -14.78
CA TYR A 155 -3.00 -0.19 -14.26
C TYR A 155 -1.77 0.54 -14.80
N GLY A 156 -1.87 1.85 -14.97
CA GLY A 156 -0.75 2.66 -15.38
C GLY A 156 -0.89 4.10 -14.96
N THR A 157 0.21 4.71 -14.52
CA THR A 157 0.27 6.10 -14.09
C THR A 157 1.71 6.62 -14.20
N THR A 158 1.89 7.93 -14.12
CA THR A 158 3.20 8.56 -13.99
C THR A 158 3.31 9.17 -12.61
N TYR A 159 4.40 8.90 -11.90
CA TYR A 159 4.66 9.42 -10.56
C TYR A 159 6.17 9.62 -10.34
N ASN A 160 6.57 10.76 -9.78
CA ASN A 160 7.99 11.13 -9.56
C ASN A 160 8.88 10.93 -10.81
N GLY A 161 8.36 11.28 -11.99
CA GLY A 161 9.10 11.16 -13.26
C GLY A 161 9.21 9.74 -13.83
N LEU A 162 8.66 8.73 -13.15
CA LEU A 162 8.63 7.33 -13.60
C LEU A 162 7.24 6.95 -14.10
N THR A 163 7.17 6.13 -15.15
CA THR A 163 5.91 5.58 -15.64
C THR A 163 5.71 4.19 -15.05
N TRP A 164 4.79 4.09 -14.10
CA TRP A 164 4.40 2.85 -13.46
C TRP A 164 3.37 2.11 -14.30
N LYS A 165 3.56 0.80 -14.43
CA LYS A 165 2.63 -0.12 -15.07
C LYS A 165 2.50 -1.38 -14.23
N VAL A 166 1.28 -1.86 -14.11
CA VAL A 166 0.97 -3.23 -13.68
C VAL A 166 0.18 -3.88 -14.80
N GLY A 167 0.53 -5.10 -15.18
CA GLY A 167 -0.17 -5.80 -16.26
C GLY A 167 0.25 -7.25 -16.42
N ALA A 168 -0.55 -7.99 -17.17
CA ALA A 168 -0.29 -9.40 -17.45
C ALA A 168 0.91 -9.57 -18.38
N CYS A 169 1.74 -10.58 -18.12
CA CYS A 169 2.82 -10.96 -19.01
C CYS A 169 2.91 -12.45 -19.35
N GLY A 170 1.84 -12.93 -19.96
CA GLY A 170 1.56 -14.35 -20.14
C GLY A 170 0.44 -14.82 -19.20
N PRO A 171 0.03 -16.09 -19.32
CA PRO A 171 -1.04 -16.64 -18.49
C PRO A 171 -0.63 -16.70 -17.01
N GLY A 172 -1.38 -16.02 -16.13
CA GLY A 172 -1.19 -16.10 -14.68
C GLY A 172 0.01 -15.33 -14.13
N SER A 173 0.71 -14.54 -14.93
CA SER A 173 1.85 -13.73 -14.52
C SER A 173 1.49 -12.24 -14.56
N TYR A 174 1.75 -11.53 -13.45
CA TYR A 174 1.61 -10.08 -13.39
C TYR A 174 2.97 -9.45 -13.12
N GLU A 175 3.27 -8.47 -13.95
CA GLU A 175 4.46 -7.64 -13.93
C GLU A 175 4.12 -6.30 -13.31
N ILE A 176 4.99 -5.79 -12.45
CA ILE A 176 5.05 -4.37 -12.08
C ILE A 176 6.33 -3.79 -12.65
N SER A 177 6.23 -2.62 -13.28
CA SER A 177 7.35 -1.95 -13.93
C SER A 177 7.26 -0.44 -13.73
N ALA A 178 8.40 0.21 -13.49
CA ALA A 178 8.53 1.67 -13.43
C ALA A 178 9.13 2.28 -14.73
N THR A 179 9.21 1.50 -15.81
CA THR A 179 9.81 1.90 -17.09
C THR A 179 8.78 2.28 -18.17
N GLY A 180 7.48 2.18 -17.85
CA GLY A 180 6.38 2.48 -18.77
C GLY A 180 5.94 1.35 -19.70
N THR A 181 6.58 0.18 -19.63
CA THR A 181 6.31 -0.96 -20.48
C THR A 181 6.06 -2.23 -19.67
N ILE A 182 5.29 -3.16 -20.23
CA ILE A 182 5.03 -4.52 -19.71
C ILE A 182 5.50 -5.52 -20.77
N CYS A 183 5.98 -6.71 -20.38
CA CYS A 183 6.47 -7.74 -21.32
C CYS A 183 7.61 -7.32 -22.23
N SER A 184 8.44 -6.41 -21.76
CA SER A 184 9.61 -5.95 -22.52
C SER A 184 10.87 -6.09 -21.68
N CYS A 185 12.03 -5.89 -22.27
CA CYS A 185 13.32 -6.01 -21.59
C CYS A 185 14.01 -4.64 -21.41
N PRO A 186 13.36 -3.63 -20.79
CA PRO A 186 14.01 -2.34 -20.56
C PRO A 186 15.14 -2.48 -19.52
N THR A 187 15.97 -1.45 -19.40
CA THR A 187 16.79 -1.27 -18.21
C THR A 187 16.00 -0.43 -17.21
N GLY A 188 15.95 -0.84 -15.94
CA GLY A 188 15.25 -0.10 -14.90
C GLY A 188 14.72 -0.99 -13.79
N TYR A 189 13.50 -0.71 -13.34
CA TYR A 189 12.86 -1.37 -12.20
C TYR A 189 11.64 -2.15 -12.68
N THR A 190 11.76 -3.47 -12.70
CA THR A 190 10.70 -4.38 -13.14
C THR A 190 10.74 -5.65 -12.30
N ILE A 191 9.57 -6.15 -11.89
CA ILE A 191 9.41 -7.41 -11.16
C ILE A 191 8.37 -8.26 -11.88
N ARG A 192 8.77 -9.45 -12.34
CA ARG A 192 7.89 -10.40 -13.06
C ARG A 192 8.35 -11.86 -12.90
N PRO A 193 8.48 -12.35 -11.67
CA PRO A 193 9.02 -13.68 -11.40
C PRO A 193 8.22 -14.82 -12.06
N CYS A 194 6.95 -14.60 -12.38
CA CYS A 194 6.07 -15.60 -12.98
C CYS A 194 6.09 -15.68 -14.51
N ILE A 195 6.99 -15.00 -15.22
CA ILE A 195 7.04 -15.02 -16.70
C ILE A 195 7.42 -16.39 -17.30
N GLY A 196 7.89 -17.33 -16.48
CA GLY A 196 8.27 -18.69 -16.93
C GLY A 196 9.62 -18.77 -17.66
N SER A 197 10.43 -17.72 -17.60
CA SER A 197 11.79 -17.68 -18.17
C SER A 197 12.75 -16.97 -17.21
N SER A 198 14.04 -16.92 -17.56
CA SER A 198 15.07 -16.18 -16.81
C SER A 198 14.97 -14.66 -16.95
N SER A 199 13.99 -14.14 -17.70
CA SER A 199 13.72 -12.71 -17.87
C SER A 199 12.82 -12.16 -16.76
N TRP A 200 13.16 -12.42 -15.49
CA TRP A 200 12.28 -12.19 -14.34
C TRP A 200 12.17 -10.74 -13.85
N GLY A 201 12.87 -9.80 -14.51
CA GLY A 201 12.94 -8.40 -14.09
C GLY A 201 14.34 -8.01 -13.64
N GLY A 202 14.44 -6.91 -12.89
CA GLY A 202 15.69 -6.36 -12.38
C GLY A 202 15.42 -5.06 -11.62
N ILE A 203 16.29 -4.74 -10.66
CA ILE A 203 16.29 -3.46 -9.95
C ILE A 203 17.47 -2.65 -10.46
N ASN A 204 17.18 -1.45 -10.99
CA ASN A 204 18.16 -0.53 -11.59
C ASN A 204 19.17 -1.21 -12.53
N SER A 205 18.71 -2.16 -13.33
CA SER A 205 19.58 -3.01 -14.16
C SER A 205 18.83 -3.56 -15.37
N ALA A 206 19.51 -4.33 -16.23
CA ALA A 206 18.85 -5.06 -17.30
C ALA A 206 17.75 -5.98 -16.71
N THR A 207 16.57 -6.02 -17.34
CA THR A 207 15.42 -6.82 -16.86
C THR A 207 15.28 -8.18 -17.54
N CYS A 208 16.15 -8.46 -18.53
CA CYS A 208 16.32 -9.73 -19.21
C CYS A 208 17.80 -10.09 -19.19
N GLY A 209 18.11 -11.32 -18.80
CA GLY A 209 19.51 -11.69 -18.50
C GLY A 209 20.09 -10.92 -17.31
N ALA A 210 19.23 -10.50 -16.38
CA ALA A 210 19.64 -9.75 -15.19
C ALA A 210 20.61 -10.57 -14.33
N ALA A 211 21.65 -9.91 -13.79
CA ALA A 211 22.56 -10.53 -12.84
C ALA A 211 21.80 -10.96 -11.56
N THR A 212 22.33 -11.98 -10.88
CA THR A 212 21.77 -12.46 -9.62
C THR A 212 21.63 -11.32 -8.62
N GLN A 213 20.43 -11.10 -8.09
CA GLN A 213 20.16 -10.02 -7.14
C GLN A 213 18.98 -10.35 -6.24
N ILE A 214 18.92 -9.69 -5.08
CA ILE A 214 17.70 -9.65 -4.26
C ILE A 214 16.79 -8.57 -4.85
N VAL A 215 15.53 -8.93 -5.04
CA VAL A 215 14.48 -8.04 -5.55
C VAL A 215 13.39 -7.93 -4.50
N SER A 216 13.04 -6.70 -4.13
CA SER A 216 12.11 -6.41 -3.06
C SER A 216 11.04 -5.39 -3.48
N LEU A 217 9.81 -5.62 -3.02
CA LEU A 217 8.67 -4.71 -3.16
C LEU A 217 7.92 -4.64 -1.83
N HIS A 218 7.80 -3.43 -1.31
CA HIS A 218 7.23 -3.15 0.00
C HIS A 218 6.02 -2.22 -0.13
N PHE A 219 4.99 -2.46 0.66
CA PHE A 219 3.83 -1.59 0.84
C PHE A 219 3.57 -1.38 2.34
N GLU A 220 3.20 -0.16 2.74
CA GLU A 220 2.80 0.20 4.12
C GLU A 220 1.74 1.32 4.18
#